data_AF-A0A661NQY3-F1
#
_entry.id   AF-A0A661NQY3-F1
#
_cell.length_a   1.000
_cell.length_b   1.000
_cell.length_c   1.000
_cell.angle_alpha   90.00
_cell.angle_beta   90.00
_cell.angle_gamma   90.00
#
_symmetry.space_group_name_H-M   'P 1'
#
loop_
_entity.id
_entity.type
_entity.pdbx_description
1 polymer ?
#
loop_
_entity_poly.entity_id
_entity_poly.type
_entity_poly.pdbx_seq_one_letter_code
_entity_poly.pdbx_strand_id
1 'polypeptide(L)'
;MAFRSSLVLLLLAVAGCQGAEAGELIVALRTDLVPELDFATVEVELFMADDDVSLAGVLRRTRPVLADGGDLRIGEYAGLLPATYRMTVRLHAYDGMRVAERNVIVTVRDEGAIAVTVVLTRSCIGVRCPGESDAEDATECVGGHCVSPECTPENPAACAAACEADAQCATRVSCAPATCDEGFCLDQPDHSLCGDGEYCDSGRGCTARPPPCSAESCVAQPCENAECVEGRCVITSLCAADQLCCNGECALPGCDDRNDCTADACGATGCENTPVSGDCDDGDFCNGPDTCVGGACSAHAGDPCGGAATCDAAGRVCIGCTVDADCGGVVTGSWSACSGFTSDCDATGTRTRTSRSFSCVGGSCIADDDIETSACSRSVNGFSCGAFGRTCSGGSCVCPTGGTELCTNGIDDDCDGLIDCRDSGCLGRSCDDANVCSRNETCQGDGSCGGALPGVAVHRCRTTRDTFFWVVEGAGSCADRCGGVDEGVAWRIPEGGTSSMTLVGRELECGSNDPDMCKSFYTPRVVPTAPHAFCGLGTVGTTYYHPSSPAPGTQPVYIFWSGAAYSHYMGFLGDGPAGYGATTFASGNACPR
;
A
#
# COMPACT_ATOMS: atom_id res chain seq x y z
N MET A 1 58.05 52.46 14.84
CA MET A 1 56.73 51.87 15.13
C MET A 1 56.79 50.41 14.76
N ALA A 2 56.54 49.54 15.73
CA ALA A 2 56.64 48.09 15.61
C ALA A 2 55.54 47.54 14.69
N PHE A 3 55.88 46.58 13.82
CA PHE A 3 54.90 45.61 13.34
C PHE A 3 55.44 44.21 13.58
N ARG A 4 54.66 43.48 14.38
CA ARG A 4 54.90 42.12 14.87
C ARG A 4 54.59 41.10 13.79
N SER A 5 55.41 40.06 13.83
CA SER A 5 55.26 38.74 13.23
C SER A 5 53.88 38.11 13.45
N SER A 6 53.39 37.42 12.42
CA SER A 6 52.67 36.15 12.56
C SER A 6 52.85 35.34 11.27
N LEU A 7 53.74 34.36 11.36
CA LEU A 7 53.96 33.29 10.39
C LEU A 7 52.83 32.27 10.58
N VAL A 8 51.87 32.20 9.66
CA VAL A 8 50.87 31.12 9.63
C VAL A 8 51.45 30.01 8.77
N LEU A 9 51.90 28.93 9.43
CA LEU A 9 52.29 27.69 8.79
C LEU A 9 51.01 26.98 8.32
N LEU A 10 50.68 27.14 7.04
CA LEU A 10 49.61 26.39 6.39
C LEU A 10 50.13 24.97 6.13
N LEU A 11 49.73 24.02 6.98
CA LEU A 11 49.89 22.59 6.76
C LEU A 11 49.07 22.21 5.51
N LEU A 12 49.73 22.11 4.35
CA LEU A 12 49.18 21.42 3.20
C LEU A 12 49.04 19.93 3.57
N ALA A 13 47.82 19.51 3.85
CA ALA A 13 47.44 18.11 3.77
C ALA A 13 47.53 17.70 2.29
N VAL A 14 48.59 16.99 1.93
CA VAL A 14 48.63 16.21 0.71
C VAL A 14 47.62 15.08 0.92
N ALA A 15 46.37 15.31 0.55
CA ALA A 15 45.47 14.22 0.22
C ALA A 15 46.15 13.49 -0.95
N GLY A 16 46.79 12.36 -0.66
CA GLY A 16 47.16 11.45 -1.71
C GLY A 16 45.88 11.05 -2.41
N CYS A 17 45.66 11.55 -3.63
CA CYS A 17 44.93 10.77 -4.60
C CYS A 17 45.72 9.46 -4.70
N GLN A 18 45.22 8.39 -4.08
CA GLN A 18 45.38 7.08 -4.67
C GLN A 18 44.69 7.23 -6.03
N GLY A 19 45.47 7.59 -7.05
CA GLY A 19 44.98 7.44 -8.42
C GLY A 19 44.62 5.97 -8.54
N ALA A 20 43.38 5.68 -8.88
CA ALA A 20 43.02 4.34 -9.32
C ALA A 20 44.07 3.96 -10.37
N GLU A 21 44.86 2.93 -10.08
CA GLU A 21 45.85 2.47 -11.05
C GLU A 21 45.07 2.00 -12.26
N ALA A 22 45.47 2.50 -13.43
CA ALA A 22 44.66 2.37 -14.62
C ALA A 22 45.00 1.06 -15.33
N GLY A 23 44.00 0.24 -15.63
CA GLY A 23 44.15 -1.05 -16.28
C GLY A 23 44.63 -0.93 -17.73
N GLU A 24 45.21 -2.02 -18.24
CA GLU A 24 45.66 -2.14 -19.63
C GLU A 24 44.94 -3.31 -20.32
N LEU A 25 44.41 -3.07 -21.51
CA LEU A 25 43.76 -4.07 -22.37
C LEU A 25 44.51 -4.20 -23.70
N ILE A 26 45.00 -5.39 -23.99
CA ILE A 26 45.62 -5.76 -25.27
C ILE A 26 44.59 -6.57 -26.07
N VAL A 27 44.33 -6.17 -27.31
CA VAL A 27 43.32 -6.81 -28.16
C VAL A 27 44.00 -7.45 -29.36
N ALA A 28 43.75 -8.75 -29.52
CA ALA A 28 44.16 -9.54 -30.67
C ALA A 28 42.94 -9.98 -31.49
N LEU A 29 43.13 -10.21 -32.78
CA LEU A 29 42.14 -10.70 -33.72
C LEU A 29 42.60 -12.04 -34.27
N ARG A 30 41.74 -13.04 -34.15
CA ARG A 30 41.88 -14.34 -34.81
C ARG A 30 40.78 -14.48 -35.86
N THR A 31 41.14 -14.72 -37.11
CA THR A 31 40.17 -14.80 -38.20
C THR A 31 40.68 -15.66 -39.36
N ASP A 32 39.75 -16.31 -40.05
CA ASP A 32 39.94 -17.03 -41.31
C ASP A 32 39.55 -16.17 -42.54
N LEU A 33 39.25 -14.89 -42.32
CA LEU A 33 39.19 -13.85 -43.33
C LEU A 33 40.63 -13.39 -43.62
N VAL A 34 40.97 -13.26 -44.90
CA VAL A 34 42.33 -12.92 -45.33
C VAL A 34 42.50 -11.41 -45.29
N PRO A 35 43.43 -10.87 -44.47
CA PRO A 35 43.76 -9.46 -44.49
C PRO A 35 44.21 -9.02 -45.89
N GLU A 36 43.89 -7.79 -46.25
CA GLU A 36 44.16 -7.22 -47.58
C GLU A 36 43.41 -7.86 -48.75
N LEU A 37 42.56 -8.86 -48.53
CA LEU A 37 41.69 -9.45 -49.56
C LEU A 37 40.23 -9.38 -49.14
N ASP A 38 39.89 -9.96 -47.99
CA ASP A 38 38.53 -9.95 -47.47
C ASP A 38 38.21 -8.68 -46.68
N PHE A 39 39.21 -8.08 -46.02
CA PHE A 39 39.06 -6.82 -45.30
C PHE A 39 40.34 -5.96 -45.35
N ALA A 40 40.15 -4.64 -45.32
CA ALA A 40 41.20 -3.63 -45.46
C ALA A 40 41.53 -2.92 -44.14
N THR A 41 40.57 -2.79 -43.23
CA THR A 41 40.77 -2.13 -41.93
C THR A 41 40.01 -2.85 -40.83
N VAL A 42 40.58 -2.81 -39.63
CA VAL A 42 39.93 -3.24 -38.39
C VAL A 42 39.57 -2.00 -37.59
N GLU A 43 38.31 -1.90 -37.18
CA GLU A 43 37.82 -0.91 -36.23
C GLU A 43 37.56 -1.58 -34.89
N VAL A 44 38.03 -0.96 -33.82
CA VAL A 44 37.72 -1.36 -32.45
C VAL A 44 37.07 -0.18 -31.75
N GLU A 45 35.96 -0.46 -31.09
CA GLU A 45 35.18 0.50 -30.31
C GLU A 45 34.97 -0.09 -28.91
N LEU A 46 35.25 0.67 -27.87
CA LEU A 46 35.22 0.20 -26.47
C LEU A 46 34.34 1.11 -25.62
N PHE A 47 33.33 0.56 -24.95
CA PHE A 47 32.39 1.27 -24.07
C PHE A 47 32.31 0.61 -22.69
N MET A 48 32.12 1.40 -21.62
CA MET A 48 31.79 0.84 -20.30
C MET A 48 30.35 0.34 -20.32
N ALA A 49 30.09 -0.85 -19.77
CA ALA A 49 28.81 -1.55 -19.92
C ALA A 49 27.64 -0.94 -19.10
N ASP A 50 27.93 -0.11 -18.09
CA ASP A 50 26.93 0.47 -17.18
C ASP A 50 26.45 1.87 -17.58
N ASP A 51 27.03 2.48 -18.62
CA ASP A 51 26.60 3.77 -19.13
C ASP A 51 25.83 3.59 -20.46
N ASP A 52 24.52 3.84 -20.43
CA ASP A 52 23.67 4.06 -21.62
C ASP A 52 24.06 5.34 -22.40
N VAL A 53 25.08 6.05 -21.92
CA VAL A 53 25.63 7.25 -22.51
C VAL A 53 26.99 6.91 -23.12
N SER A 54 27.12 7.14 -24.43
CA SER A 54 28.34 7.04 -25.23
C SER A 54 29.40 8.08 -24.84
N LEU A 55 29.77 8.12 -23.56
CA LEU A 55 30.87 8.94 -23.03
C LEU A 55 32.17 8.13 -23.11
N ALA A 56 33.04 8.56 -24.02
CA ALA A 56 34.40 8.08 -24.24
C ALA A 56 34.55 6.67 -24.85
N GLY A 57 33.88 6.45 -25.99
CA GLY A 57 34.27 5.36 -26.89
C GLY A 57 35.68 5.58 -27.44
N VAL A 58 36.64 4.71 -27.12
CA VAL A 58 37.94 4.73 -27.83
C VAL A 58 37.72 4.07 -29.18
N LEU A 59 37.51 4.88 -30.21
CA LEU A 59 37.47 4.41 -31.59
C LEU A 59 38.89 4.36 -32.15
N ARG A 60 39.35 3.16 -32.53
CA ARG A 60 40.64 2.99 -33.20
C ARG A 60 40.47 2.19 -34.49
N ARG A 61 40.82 2.81 -35.61
CA ARG A 61 40.99 2.13 -36.90
C ARG A 61 42.46 1.82 -37.13
N THR A 62 42.78 0.56 -37.36
CA THR A 62 44.13 0.11 -37.72
C THR A 62 44.12 -0.67 -39.02
N ARG A 63 45.24 -0.62 -39.74
CA ARG A 63 45.50 -1.58 -40.81
C ARG A 63 45.97 -2.89 -40.17
N PRO A 64 45.58 -4.05 -40.71
CA PRO A 64 46.13 -5.31 -40.26
C PRO A 64 47.63 -5.36 -40.58
N VAL A 65 48.47 -5.54 -39.56
CA VAL A 65 49.89 -5.86 -39.73
C VAL A 65 50.04 -7.35 -39.44
N LEU A 66 50.14 -8.16 -40.49
CA LEU A 66 50.38 -9.60 -40.36
C LEU A 66 51.66 -9.82 -39.53
N ALA A 67 51.52 -10.34 -38.32
CA ALA A 67 52.63 -10.92 -37.59
C ALA A 67 52.88 -12.32 -38.16
N ASP A 68 54.14 -12.76 -38.22
CA ASP A 68 54.50 -14.09 -38.69
C ASP A 68 53.79 -15.18 -37.83
N GLY A 69 52.72 -15.77 -38.37
CA GLY A 69 52.12 -17.02 -37.90
C GLY A 69 51.32 -16.98 -36.58
N GLY A 70 50.54 -15.92 -36.31
CA GLY A 70 49.68 -15.86 -35.12
C GLY A 70 48.57 -14.82 -35.17
N ASP A 71 47.88 -14.60 -34.04
CA ASP A 71 46.81 -13.61 -33.89
C ASP A 71 47.26 -12.19 -34.25
N LEU A 72 46.40 -11.45 -34.93
CA LEU A 72 46.66 -10.07 -35.33
C LEU A 72 46.47 -9.14 -34.12
N ARG A 73 47.54 -8.53 -33.61
CA ARG A 73 47.42 -7.50 -32.56
C ARG A 73 46.77 -6.24 -33.15
N ILE A 74 45.55 -5.92 -32.72
CA ILE A 74 44.73 -4.83 -33.26
C ILE A 74 44.59 -3.62 -32.32
N GLY A 75 44.97 -3.76 -31.04
CA GLY A 75 44.86 -2.68 -30.07
C GLY A 75 45.65 -2.88 -28.80
N GLU A 76 46.01 -1.75 -28.18
CA GLU A 76 46.51 -1.67 -26.80
C GLU A 76 45.91 -0.41 -26.19
N TYR A 77 45.21 -0.58 -25.07
CA TYR A 77 44.40 0.44 -24.42
C TYR A 77 44.82 0.52 -22.96
N ALA A 78 45.68 1.47 -22.64
CA ALA A 78 46.07 1.78 -21.28
C ALA A 78 45.19 2.89 -20.70
N GLY A 79 45.14 3.03 -19.38
CA GLY A 79 44.38 4.11 -18.76
C GLY A 79 42.92 3.76 -18.46
N LEU A 80 42.52 2.48 -18.57
CA LEU A 80 41.15 2.06 -18.40
C LEU A 80 40.76 2.03 -16.92
N LEU A 81 39.54 2.46 -16.61
CA LEU A 81 39.00 2.30 -15.28
C LEU A 81 38.64 0.83 -15.05
N PRO A 82 38.75 0.33 -13.81
CA PRO A 82 38.32 -1.03 -13.48
C PRO A 82 36.80 -1.15 -13.61
N ALA A 83 36.34 -1.84 -14.67
CA ALA A 83 34.94 -1.96 -15.04
C ALA A 83 34.72 -3.11 -16.04
N THR A 84 33.47 -3.45 -16.29
CA THR A 84 33.09 -4.28 -17.44
C THR A 84 32.93 -3.39 -18.67
N TYR A 85 33.59 -3.78 -19.76
CA TYR A 85 33.54 -3.11 -21.03
C TYR A 85 32.86 -3.98 -22.08
N ARG A 86 32.07 -3.34 -22.94
CA ARG A 86 31.62 -3.88 -24.21
C ARG A 86 32.54 -3.38 -25.31
N MET A 87 33.23 -4.30 -25.96
CA MET A 87 34.11 -4.05 -27.10
C MET A 87 33.43 -4.51 -28.38
N THR A 88 33.34 -3.65 -29.39
CA THR A 88 32.89 -4.01 -30.73
C THR A 88 34.08 -4.01 -31.68
N VAL A 89 34.33 -5.14 -32.35
CA VAL A 89 35.36 -5.25 -33.39
C VAL A 89 34.69 -5.44 -34.74
N ARG A 90 35.03 -4.56 -35.70
CA ARG A 90 34.47 -4.55 -37.06
C ARG A 90 35.56 -4.70 -38.10
N LEU A 91 35.35 -5.59 -39.05
CA LEU A 91 36.20 -5.73 -40.23
C LEU A 91 35.52 -5.03 -41.40
N HIS A 92 36.24 -4.12 -42.06
CA HIS A 92 35.71 -3.38 -43.21
C HIS A 92 36.47 -3.76 -44.48
N ALA A 93 35.75 -4.01 -45.57
CA ALA A 93 36.28 -4.19 -46.91
C ALA A 93 36.90 -2.89 -47.45
N TYR A 94 37.49 -2.98 -48.64
CA TYR A 94 38.15 -1.84 -49.30
C TYR A 94 37.21 -0.70 -49.68
N ASP A 95 35.95 -1.00 -49.94
CA ASP A 95 34.88 -0.04 -50.20
C ASP A 95 34.26 0.50 -48.89
N GLY A 96 34.79 0.12 -47.73
CA GLY A 96 34.28 0.50 -46.42
C GLY A 96 33.11 -0.34 -45.91
N MET A 97 32.55 -1.25 -46.72
CA MET A 97 31.47 -2.13 -46.28
C MET A 97 31.93 -3.01 -45.13
N ARG A 98 31.09 -3.14 -44.10
CA ARG A 98 31.34 -4.02 -42.95
C ARG A 98 31.19 -5.48 -43.38
N VAL A 99 32.27 -6.25 -43.25
CA VAL A 99 32.38 -7.66 -43.64
C VAL A 99 31.98 -8.57 -42.49
N ALA A 100 32.43 -8.24 -41.28
CA ALA A 100 32.12 -8.98 -40.07
C ALA A 100 32.16 -8.05 -38.85
N GLU A 101 31.39 -8.41 -37.82
CA GLU A 101 31.28 -7.67 -36.56
C GLU A 101 31.16 -8.66 -35.41
N ARG A 102 31.77 -8.33 -34.28
CA ARG A 102 31.69 -9.11 -33.05
C ARG A 102 31.71 -8.19 -31.85
N ASN A 103 30.74 -8.38 -30.95
CA ASN A 103 30.77 -7.79 -29.61
C ASN A 103 31.42 -8.77 -28.64
N VAL A 104 32.27 -8.23 -27.75
CA VAL A 104 32.95 -8.97 -26.69
C VAL A 104 32.78 -8.22 -25.38
N ILE A 105 32.37 -8.92 -24.32
CA ILE A 105 32.30 -8.37 -22.97
C ILE A 105 33.56 -8.80 -22.21
N VAL A 106 34.30 -7.82 -21.67
CA VAL A 106 35.53 -8.05 -20.92
C VAL A 106 35.52 -7.24 -19.62
N THR A 107 35.96 -7.84 -18.52
CA THR A 107 36.15 -7.15 -17.25
C THR A 107 37.61 -6.74 -17.06
N VAL A 108 37.87 -5.44 -17.00
CA VAL A 108 39.17 -4.86 -16.65
C VAL A 108 39.26 -4.69 -15.13
N ARG A 109 40.39 -5.09 -14.54
CA ARG A 109 40.62 -5.06 -13.09
C ARG A 109 41.62 -3.97 -12.70
N ASP A 110 41.69 -3.68 -11.40
CA ASP A 110 42.50 -2.59 -10.81
C ASP A 110 44.01 -2.69 -11.08
N GLU A 111 44.55 -3.87 -11.43
CA GLU A 111 45.98 -4.07 -11.69
C GLU A 111 46.22 -5.13 -12.79
N GLY A 112 47.11 -4.80 -13.74
CA GLY A 112 47.64 -5.72 -14.75
C GLY A 112 47.18 -5.47 -16.19
N ALA A 113 47.93 -6.03 -17.14
CA ALA A 113 47.53 -6.08 -18.55
C ALA A 113 46.70 -7.35 -18.81
N ILE A 114 45.52 -7.19 -19.38
CA ILE A 114 44.68 -8.30 -19.84
C ILE A 114 44.80 -8.38 -21.36
N ALA A 115 45.06 -9.57 -21.88
CA ALA A 115 44.99 -9.84 -23.31
C ALA A 115 43.65 -10.53 -23.62
N VAL A 116 42.95 -10.06 -24.65
CA VAL A 116 41.72 -10.68 -25.15
C VAL A 116 41.86 -10.93 -26.64
N THR A 117 41.52 -12.15 -27.05
CA THR A 117 41.51 -12.56 -28.45
C THR A 117 40.07 -12.58 -28.96
N VAL A 118 39.80 -11.75 -29.96
CA VAL A 118 38.50 -11.69 -30.64
C VAL A 118 38.53 -12.64 -31.83
N VAL A 119 37.68 -13.66 -31.82
CA VAL A 119 37.57 -14.64 -32.90
C VAL A 119 36.44 -14.24 -33.85
N LEU A 120 36.78 -13.95 -35.10
CA LEU A 120 35.85 -13.54 -36.15
C LEU A 120 35.97 -14.52 -37.33
N THR A 121 34.97 -15.37 -37.53
CA THR A 121 35.01 -16.43 -38.55
C THR A 121 34.15 -16.09 -39.76
N ARG A 122 34.59 -16.45 -40.97
CA ARG A 122 33.86 -16.28 -42.23
C ARG A 122 32.52 -16.99 -42.19
N SER A 123 32.45 -18.14 -41.52
CA SER A 123 31.22 -18.89 -41.29
C SER A 123 30.11 -18.10 -40.58
N CYS A 124 30.45 -17.00 -39.91
CA CYS A 124 29.49 -16.12 -39.24
C CYS A 124 28.94 -15.01 -40.14
N ILE A 125 29.44 -14.85 -41.37
CA ILE A 125 28.90 -13.85 -42.30
C ILE A 125 27.46 -14.21 -42.64
N GLY A 126 26.53 -13.34 -42.23
CA GLY A 126 25.10 -13.52 -42.44
C GLY A 126 24.39 -14.42 -41.41
N VAL A 127 25.11 -14.91 -40.40
CA VAL A 127 24.50 -15.61 -39.26
C VAL A 127 23.83 -14.59 -38.34
N ARG A 128 22.61 -14.89 -37.89
CA ARG A 128 21.88 -14.07 -36.92
C ARG A 128 21.78 -14.85 -35.62
N CYS A 129 22.18 -14.22 -34.53
CA CYS A 129 22.17 -14.79 -33.19
C CYS A 129 21.29 -13.92 -32.26
N PRO A 130 20.59 -14.54 -31.29
CA PRO A 130 20.49 -15.99 -31.06
C PRO A 130 19.59 -16.67 -32.11
N GLY A 131 19.86 -17.94 -32.42
CA GLY A 131 18.95 -18.79 -33.20
C GLY A 131 17.78 -19.32 -32.34
N GLU A 132 16.80 -19.97 -32.97
CA GLU A 132 15.58 -20.44 -32.29
C GLU A 132 15.84 -21.45 -31.14
N SER A 133 16.96 -22.16 -31.18
CA SER A 133 17.35 -23.17 -30.19
C SER A 133 18.51 -22.74 -29.28
N ASP A 134 19.01 -21.53 -29.45
CA ASP A 134 20.18 -21.05 -28.71
C ASP A 134 19.74 -20.40 -27.39
N ALA A 135 20.69 -20.25 -26.45
CA ALA A 135 20.43 -19.52 -25.22
C ALA A 135 20.17 -18.03 -25.52
N GLU A 136 19.37 -17.36 -24.68
CA GLU A 136 19.00 -15.96 -24.89
C GLU A 136 20.21 -15.00 -24.90
N ASP A 137 21.26 -15.34 -24.15
CA ASP A 137 22.52 -14.60 -24.06
C ASP A 137 23.52 -14.96 -25.16
N ALA A 138 23.23 -15.95 -26.01
CA ALA A 138 24.07 -16.35 -27.12
C ALA A 138 23.90 -15.43 -28.33
N THR A 139 24.17 -14.13 -28.15
CA THR A 139 23.86 -13.09 -29.14
C THR A 139 24.92 -12.93 -30.23
N GLU A 140 26.03 -13.65 -30.16
CA GLU A 140 27.18 -13.44 -31.03
C GLU A 140 27.62 -14.73 -31.73
N CYS A 141 28.15 -14.68 -32.96
CA CYS A 141 28.57 -15.89 -33.69
C CYS A 141 30.10 -16.16 -33.67
N VAL A 142 30.52 -17.39 -33.36
CA VAL A 142 31.89 -17.91 -33.64
C VAL A 142 31.77 -19.27 -34.32
N GLY A 143 32.51 -19.50 -35.41
CA GLY A 143 32.52 -20.78 -36.11
C GLY A 143 31.17 -21.17 -36.73
N GLY A 144 30.26 -20.22 -36.94
CA GLY A 144 28.90 -20.47 -37.40
C GLY A 144 27.90 -20.83 -36.28
N HIS A 145 28.33 -20.82 -35.02
CA HIS A 145 27.51 -21.11 -33.85
C HIS A 145 27.29 -19.87 -33.00
N CYS A 146 26.08 -19.71 -32.48
CA CYS A 146 25.74 -18.65 -31.54
C CYS A 146 26.32 -18.96 -30.14
N VAL A 147 27.01 -17.98 -29.57
CA VAL A 147 27.73 -18.04 -28.30
C VAL A 147 27.54 -16.73 -27.54
N SER A 148 27.85 -16.72 -26.25
CA SER A 148 27.80 -15.51 -25.42
C SER A 148 28.83 -14.46 -25.87
N PRO A 149 28.58 -13.15 -25.71
CA PRO A 149 29.59 -12.11 -25.85
C PRO A 149 30.82 -12.29 -24.96
N GLU A 150 30.73 -13.08 -23.88
CA GLU A 150 31.88 -13.41 -23.02
C GLU A 150 32.75 -14.55 -23.58
N CYS A 151 32.32 -15.20 -24.67
CA CYS A 151 33.08 -16.27 -25.31
C CYS A 151 34.33 -15.72 -26.01
N THR A 152 35.49 -16.04 -25.42
CA THR A 152 36.83 -15.80 -25.99
C THR A 152 37.73 -17.01 -25.70
N PRO A 153 38.87 -17.17 -26.38
CA PRO A 153 39.86 -18.19 -26.04
C PRO A 153 40.34 -18.13 -24.58
N GLU A 154 40.35 -16.94 -23.97
CA GLU A 154 40.70 -16.73 -22.56
C GLU A 154 39.56 -17.07 -21.59
N ASN A 155 38.32 -17.20 -22.08
CA ASN A 155 37.14 -17.61 -21.31
C ASN A 155 36.39 -18.77 -22.00
N PRO A 156 37.01 -19.96 -22.14
CA PRO A 156 36.43 -21.06 -22.90
C PRO A 156 35.16 -21.65 -22.26
N ALA A 157 34.89 -21.36 -20.98
CA ALA A 157 33.67 -21.80 -20.30
C ALA A 157 32.42 -21.05 -20.78
N ALA A 158 32.57 -19.82 -21.28
CA ALA A 158 31.49 -19.06 -21.93
C ALA A 158 31.29 -19.47 -23.40
N CYS A 159 32.19 -20.29 -23.93
CA CYS A 159 32.11 -20.85 -25.26
C CYS A 159 31.50 -22.25 -25.24
N ALA A 160 30.67 -22.57 -26.23
CA ALA A 160 30.40 -23.96 -26.58
C ALA A 160 31.50 -24.41 -27.55
N ALA A 161 32.41 -25.28 -27.11
CA ALA A 161 33.47 -25.81 -27.98
C ALA A 161 32.85 -26.51 -29.20
N ALA A 162 33.20 -26.05 -30.40
CA ALA A 162 32.71 -26.61 -31.66
C ALA A 162 33.51 -27.84 -32.09
N CYS A 163 34.76 -27.97 -31.65
CA CYS A 163 35.65 -29.07 -32.01
C CYS A 163 36.65 -29.38 -30.88
N GLU A 164 37.21 -30.59 -30.91
CA GLU A 164 38.36 -31.03 -30.11
C GLU A 164 39.54 -31.43 -31.01
N ALA A 165 39.28 -31.73 -32.29
CA ALA A 165 40.26 -32.09 -33.31
C ALA A 165 39.80 -31.67 -34.71
N ASP A 166 40.76 -31.49 -35.63
CA ASP A 166 40.53 -31.05 -37.03
C ASP A 166 39.47 -31.87 -37.78
N ALA A 167 39.37 -33.17 -37.47
CA ALA A 167 38.41 -34.06 -38.13
C ALA A 167 36.94 -33.70 -37.88
N GLN A 168 36.66 -32.89 -36.85
CA GLN A 168 35.32 -32.38 -36.54
C GLN A 168 35.00 -31.09 -37.30
N CYS A 169 36.00 -30.47 -37.92
CA CYS A 169 35.83 -29.26 -38.70
C CYS A 169 35.57 -29.59 -40.17
N ALA A 170 34.41 -29.17 -40.67
CA ALA A 170 34.02 -29.42 -42.04
C ALA A 170 34.76 -28.48 -43.00
N THR A 171 35.72 -28.99 -43.77
CA THR A 171 36.37 -28.25 -44.84
C THR A 171 35.36 -27.89 -45.94
N ARG A 172 35.16 -26.59 -46.17
CA ARG A 172 34.22 -26.08 -47.18
C ARG A 172 34.82 -26.06 -48.58
N VAL A 173 36.08 -25.65 -48.71
CA VAL A 173 36.79 -25.51 -49.98
C VAL A 173 38.16 -26.18 -49.89
N SER A 174 38.63 -26.78 -50.99
CA SER A 174 39.85 -27.59 -50.97
C SER A 174 41.14 -26.80 -50.69
N CYS A 175 41.15 -25.50 -50.99
CA CYS A 175 42.31 -24.64 -50.73
C CYS A 175 42.35 -24.12 -49.29
N ALA A 176 41.29 -24.29 -48.49
CA ALA A 176 41.22 -23.86 -47.10
C ALA A 176 40.68 -24.98 -46.22
N PRO A 177 41.51 -25.97 -45.84
CA PRO A 177 41.12 -26.96 -44.85
C PRO A 177 40.74 -26.30 -43.52
N ALA A 178 39.68 -26.78 -42.89
CA ALA A 178 39.28 -26.30 -41.57
C ALA A 178 40.05 -27.07 -40.49
N THR A 179 40.68 -26.36 -39.56
CA THR A 179 41.42 -26.92 -38.41
C THR A 179 40.75 -26.52 -37.11
N CYS A 180 40.86 -27.38 -36.11
CA CYS A 180 40.39 -27.09 -34.77
C CYS A 180 41.48 -26.33 -34.01
N ASP A 181 41.19 -25.07 -33.70
CA ASP A 181 42.08 -24.20 -32.95
C ASP A 181 41.37 -23.74 -31.67
N GLU A 182 41.85 -24.19 -30.51
CA GLU A 182 41.32 -23.87 -29.18
C GLU A 182 39.79 -24.02 -29.01
N GLY A 183 39.20 -25.01 -29.69
CA GLY A 183 37.77 -25.30 -29.64
C GLY A 183 36.94 -24.65 -30.76
N PHE A 184 37.59 -23.91 -31.66
CA PHE A 184 36.96 -23.21 -32.78
C PHE A 184 37.41 -23.83 -34.11
N CYS A 185 36.47 -24.06 -35.02
CA CYS A 185 36.80 -24.45 -36.39
C CYS A 185 37.13 -23.20 -37.21
N LEU A 186 38.39 -23.09 -37.65
CA LEU A 186 38.89 -22.01 -38.48
C LEU A 186 39.38 -22.56 -39.82
N ASP A 187 38.98 -21.93 -40.92
CA ASP A 187 39.53 -22.24 -42.23
C ASP A 187 41.00 -21.76 -42.30
N GLN A 188 41.91 -22.62 -42.78
CA GLN A 188 43.33 -22.32 -42.96
C GLN A 188 43.62 -22.13 -44.46
N PRO A 189 43.47 -20.91 -45.02
CA PRO A 189 43.62 -20.68 -46.45
C PRO A 189 45.09 -20.86 -46.91
N ASP A 190 45.32 -21.89 -47.72
CA ASP A 190 46.60 -22.15 -48.37
C ASP A 190 46.55 -21.70 -49.84
N HIS A 191 47.16 -20.55 -50.08
CA HIS A 191 47.23 -19.92 -51.38
C HIS A 191 48.05 -20.73 -52.40
N SER A 192 48.97 -21.59 -51.93
CA SER A 192 49.80 -22.42 -52.79
C SER A 192 49.02 -23.57 -53.45
N LEU A 193 47.82 -23.86 -52.94
CA LEU A 193 46.88 -24.82 -53.54
C LEU A 193 46.09 -24.24 -54.71
N CYS A 194 46.26 -22.95 -55.03
CA CYS A 194 45.61 -22.26 -56.14
C CYS A 194 46.56 -21.97 -57.31
N GLY A 195 45.98 -21.70 -58.49
CA GLY A 195 46.77 -21.40 -59.69
C GLY A 195 47.47 -20.04 -59.64
N ASP A 196 48.38 -19.80 -60.59
CA ASP A 196 49.08 -18.51 -60.71
C ASP A 196 48.09 -17.34 -60.85
N GLY A 197 48.24 -16.32 -60.01
CA GLY A 197 47.35 -15.16 -60.01
C GLY A 197 46.02 -15.39 -59.29
N GLU A 198 45.82 -16.54 -58.65
CA GLU A 198 44.69 -16.81 -57.78
C GLU A 198 45.09 -16.68 -56.30
N TYR A 199 44.09 -16.62 -55.44
CA TYR A 199 44.23 -16.68 -53.99
C TYR A 199 43.16 -17.63 -53.44
N CYS A 200 43.38 -18.17 -52.25
CA CYS A 200 42.36 -19.00 -51.62
C CYS A 200 41.36 -18.13 -50.86
N ASP A 201 40.13 -18.06 -51.35
CA ASP A 201 38.98 -17.53 -50.63
C ASP A 201 38.29 -18.70 -49.91
N SER A 202 38.24 -18.69 -48.58
CA SER A 202 37.66 -19.82 -47.79
C SER A 202 36.16 -20.04 -48.04
N GLY A 203 35.46 -19.09 -48.67
CA GLY A 203 34.05 -19.23 -49.07
C GLY A 203 33.83 -19.66 -50.53
N ARG A 204 34.76 -19.34 -51.44
CA ARG A 204 34.62 -19.54 -52.90
C ARG A 204 35.62 -20.51 -53.52
N GLY A 205 36.69 -20.86 -52.79
CA GLY A 205 37.81 -21.62 -53.28
C GLY A 205 38.84 -20.73 -53.99
N CYS A 206 39.62 -21.32 -54.89
CA CYS A 206 40.62 -20.58 -55.65
C CYS A 206 39.94 -19.51 -56.53
N THR A 207 40.21 -18.26 -56.20
CA THR A 207 39.58 -17.09 -56.80
C THR A 207 40.67 -16.25 -57.47
N ALA A 208 40.42 -15.79 -58.69
CA ALA A 208 41.34 -14.88 -59.37
C ALA A 208 41.58 -13.63 -58.51
N ARG A 209 42.83 -13.23 -58.32
CA ARG A 209 43.15 -11.96 -57.67
C ARG A 209 42.50 -10.83 -58.47
N PRO A 210 41.81 -9.89 -57.81
CA PRO A 210 41.28 -8.72 -58.50
C PRO A 210 42.41 -8.04 -59.30
N PRO A 211 42.16 -7.63 -60.57
CA PRO A 211 43.16 -6.87 -61.29
C PRO A 211 43.51 -5.60 -60.51
N PRO A 212 44.77 -5.13 -60.57
CA PRO A 212 45.13 -3.85 -59.96
C PRO A 212 44.22 -2.76 -60.51
N CYS A 213 43.77 -1.87 -59.64
CA CYS A 213 42.82 -0.82 -60.00
C CYS A 213 43.30 -0.01 -61.20
N SER A 214 42.34 0.41 -62.02
CA SER A 214 42.52 1.36 -63.11
C SER A 214 41.72 2.64 -62.82
N ALA A 215 42.08 3.74 -63.48
CA ALA A 215 41.31 4.99 -63.38
C ALA A 215 39.84 4.83 -63.84
N GLU A 216 39.55 3.82 -64.67
CA GLU A 216 38.19 3.52 -65.15
C GLU A 216 37.39 2.69 -64.14
N SER A 217 38.06 1.92 -63.28
CA SER A 217 37.43 1.07 -62.25
C SER A 217 37.37 1.73 -60.87
N CYS A 218 38.11 2.83 -60.66
CA CYS A 218 38.17 3.58 -59.41
C CYS A 218 37.47 4.94 -59.59
N VAL A 219 36.14 4.93 -59.45
CA VAL A 219 35.28 6.09 -59.73
C VAL A 219 34.73 6.64 -58.42
N ALA A 220 34.92 7.94 -58.19
CA ALA A 220 34.36 8.65 -57.04
C ALA A 220 32.87 9.00 -57.24
N GLN A 221 32.09 8.94 -56.16
CA GLN A 221 30.80 9.63 -56.07
C GLN A 221 31.02 11.16 -55.91
N PRO A 222 29.96 12.00 -56.04
CA PRO A 222 30.15 13.46 -56.05
C PRO A 222 30.74 14.05 -54.77
N CYS A 223 30.65 13.37 -53.63
CA CYS A 223 31.27 13.81 -52.36
C CYS A 223 32.57 13.06 -52.04
N GLU A 224 33.20 12.44 -53.02
CA GLU A 224 34.38 11.62 -52.83
C GLU A 224 35.49 12.04 -53.80
N ASN A 225 36.71 11.68 -53.47
CA ASN A 225 37.82 11.63 -54.40
C ASN A 225 38.32 10.20 -54.49
N ALA A 226 38.64 9.74 -55.70
CA ALA A 226 39.09 8.38 -55.96
C ALA A 226 40.44 8.43 -56.68
N GLU A 227 41.44 7.77 -56.11
CA GLU A 227 42.78 7.70 -56.67
C GLU A 227 43.28 6.26 -56.71
N CYS A 228 43.89 5.88 -57.83
CA CYS A 228 44.55 4.59 -57.99
C CYS A 228 46.01 4.69 -57.52
N VAL A 229 46.30 4.20 -56.32
CA VAL A 229 47.64 4.18 -55.73
C VAL A 229 48.14 2.75 -55.68
N GLU A 230 49.20 2.42 -56.43
CA GLU A 230 49.81 1.08 -56.45
C GLU A 230 48.85 -0.08 -56.81
N GLY A 231 47.86 0.18 -57.67
CA GLY A 231 46.83 -0.82 -58.02
C GLY A 231 45.71 -0.95 -56.99
N ARG A 232 45.62 -0.04 -56.02
CA ARG A 232 44.55 0.06 -55.03
C ARG A 232 43.71 1.30 -55.30
N CYS A 233 42.39 1.14 -55.32
CA CYS A 233 41.46 2.27 -55.32
C CYS A 233 41.39 2.85 -53.91
N VAL A 234 41.82 4.09 -53.74
CA VAL A 234 41.73 4.85 -52.50
C VAL A 234 40.63 5.87 -52.67
N ILE A 235 39.51 5.67 -51.97
CA ILE A 235 38.41 6.63 -51.90
C ILE A 235 38.58 7.46 -50.62
N THR A 236 38.58 8.78 -50.76
CA THR A 236 38.58 9.72 -49.63
C THR A 236 37.31 10.56 -49.66
N SER A 237 36.61 10.65 -48.54
CA SER A 237 35.47 11.56 -48.40
C SER A 237 35.92 13.00 -48.53
N LEU A 238 35.14 13.80 -49.26
CA LEU A 238 35.25 15.26 -49.30
C LEU A 238 34.45 15.93 -48.17
N CYS A 239 33.61 15.17 -47.47
CA CYS A 239 32.79 15.65 -46.37
C CYS A 239 33.61 15.80 -45.09
N ALA A 240 33.14 16.67 -44.18
CA ALA A 240 33.72 16.78 -42.85
C ALA A 240 33.61 15.46 -42.07
N ALA A 241 34.38 15.32 -41.00
CA ALA A 241 34.45 14.07 -40.22
C ALA A 241 33.10 13.63 -39.63
N ASP A 242 32.17 14.56 -39.47
CA ASP A 242 30.81 14.38 -38.95
C ASP A 242 29.73 14.39 -40.04
N GLN A 243 30.10 14.26 -41.32
CA GLN A 243 29.18 14.37 -42.46
C GLN A 243 29.22 13.14 -43.38
N LEU A 244 28.09 12.91 -44.04
CA LEU A 244 27.88 11.88 -45.06
C LEU A 244 27.41 12.50 -46.38
N CYS A 245 27.67 11.81 -47.48
CA CYS A 245 27.19 12.24 -48.80
C CYS A 245 25.71 11.94 -48.94
N CYS A 246 24.89 12.98 -49.15
CA CYS A 246 23.49 12.86 -49.51
C CYS A 246 23.23 13.48 -50.88
N ASN A 247 22.87 12.65 -51.86
CA ASN A 247 22.62 13.03 -53.26
C ASN A 247 23.67 13.99 -53.86
N GLY A 248 24.94 13.79 -53.49
CA GLY A 248 26.06 14.58 -54.00
C GLY A 248 26.40 15.86 -53.23
N GLU A 249 25.76 16.10 -52.09
CA GLU A 249 26.12 17.16 -51.15
C GLU A 249 26.47 16.57 -49.77
N CYS A 250 27.40 17.19 -49.06
CA CYS A 250 27.78 16.77 -47.71
C CYS A 250 26.76 17.28 -46.69
N ALA A 251 26.16 16.37 -45.92
CA ALA A 251 25.18 16.66 -44.89
C ALA A 251 25.49 15.89 -43.60
N LEU A 252 24.85 16.26 -42.49
CA LEU A 252 24.91 15.45 -41.27
C LEU A 252 24.29 14.06 -41.52
N PRO A 253 24.68 13.02 -40.77
CA PRO A 253 24.08 11.70 -40.89
C PRO A 253 22.57 11.76 -40.81
N GLY A 254 21.88 11.11 -41.76
CA GLY A 254 20.43 11.13 -41.83
C GLY A 254 19.82 12.47 -42.26
N CYS A 255 20.62 13.47 -42.65
CA CYS A 255 20.20 14.85 -42.90
C CYS A 255 19.69 15.60 -41.67
N ASP A 256 20.16 15.22 -40.48
CA ASP A 256 19.78 15.84 -39.20
C ASP A 256 19.92 17.37 -39.22
N ASP A 257 18.80 18.10 -39.15
CA ASP A 257 18.76 19.56 -39.07
C ASP A 257 18.56 20.08 -37.63
N ARG A 258 18.58 19.16 -36.66
CA ARG A 258 18.35 19.39 -35.23
C ARG A 258 16.96 19.94 -34.90
N ASN A 259 15.98 19.63 -35.73
CA ASN A 259 14.58 19.94 -35.46
C ASN A 259 13.79 18.65 -35.26
N ASP A 260 13.43 18.36 -34.01
CA ASP A 260 12.63 17.17 -33.65
C ASP A 260 11.27 17.12 -34.36
N CYS A 261 10.81 18.24 -34.90
CA CYS A 261 9.57 18.35 -35.64
C CYS A 261 9.70 18.07 -37.14
N THR A 262 10.86 17.65 -37.62
CA THR A 262 11.08 17.15 -38.97
C THR A 262 11.62 15.72 -38.95
N ALA A 263 11.08 14.88 -39.84
CA ALA A 263 11.68 13.60 -40.17
C ALA A 263 12.70 13.85 -41.28
N ASP A 264 13.96 13.70 -40.90
CA ASP A 264 15.08 13.93 -41.79
C ASP A 264 15.42 12.67 -42.55
N ALA A 265 15.55 12.82 -43.86
CA ALA A 265 15.90 11.73 -44.75
C ALA A 265 16.80 12.22 -45.87
N CYS A 266 17.73 11.37 -46.26
CA CYS A 266 18.43 11.55 -47.51
C CYS A 266 17.58 11.02 -48.67
N GLY A 267 16.98 11.93 -49.42
CA GLY A 267 16.11 11.62 -50.55
C GLY A 267 16.78 11.79 -51.92
N ALA A 268 15.98 11.60 -52.97
CA ALA A 268 16.47 11.66 -54.36
C ALA A 268 16.88 13.07 -54.80
N THR A 269 16.49 14.10 -54.04
CA THR A 269 16.85 15.50 -54.29
C THR A 269 17.82 16.09 -53.27
N GLY A 270 18.38 15.27 -52.37
CA GLY A 270 19.22 15.72 -51.26
C GLY A 270 18.52 15.58 -49.92
N CYS A 271 18.84 16.46 -48.98
CA CYS A 271 18.22 16.43 -47.66
C CYS A 271 16.76 16.87 -47.71
N GLU A 272 15.90 16.03 -47.16
CA GLU A 272 14.46 16.23 -47.06
C GLU A 272 14.07 16.21 -45.58
N ASN A 273 13.48 17.31 -45.10
CA ASN A 273 13.10 17.50 -43.69
C ASN A 273 11.58 17.62 -43.65
N THR A 274 10.89 16.49 -43.52
CA THR A 274 9.43 16.44 -43.67
C THR A 274 8.76 16.73 -42.32
N PRO A 275 7.84 17.72 -42.21
CA PRO A 275 7.14 17.99 -40.96
C PRO A 275 6.46 16.76 -40.37
N VAL A 276 6.72 16.49 -39.10
CA VAL A 276 6.07 15.43 -38.32
C VAL A 276 5.25 16.02 -37.16
N SER A 277 4.32 15.21 -36.66
CA SER A 277 3.62 15.46 -35.41
C SER A 277 4.23 14.58 -34.32
N GLY A 278 4.39 15.12 -33.12
CA GLY A 278 5.00 14.42 -32.00
C GLY A 278 5.32 15.39 -30.87
N ASP A 279 5.95 14.87 -29.84
CA ASP A 279 6.46 15.66 -28.71
C ASP A 279 7.79 16.31 -29.12
N CYS A 280 8.07 17.49 -28.57
CA CYS A 280 9.33 18.22 -28.72
C CYS A 280 9.57 19.08 -27.47
N ASP A 281 10.68 19.84 -27.42
CA ASP A 281 10.95 20.85 -26.38
C ASP A 281 11.50 22.11 -27.07
N ASP A 282 10.82 23.25 -26.93
CA ASP A 282 11.23 24.54 -27.51
C ASP A 282 12.18 25.34 -26.60
N GLY A 283 12.45 24.82 -25.39
CA GLY A 283 13.28 25.45 -24.38
C GLY A 283 12.52 26.31 -23.36
N ASP A 284 11.23 26.56 -23.55
CA ASP A 284 10.42 27.43 -22.69
C ASP A 284 9.60 26.65 -21.65
N PHE A 285 10.28 25.98 -20.71
CA PHE A 285 9.68 25.11 -19.67
C PHE A 285 8.28 25.52 -19.12
N CYS A 286 8.06 26.80 -18.81
CA CYS A 286 6.80 27.27 -18.22
C CYS A 286 5.57 27.29 -19.15
N ASN A 287 5.72 26.96 -20.43
CA ASN A 287 4.61 26.79 -21.36
C ASN A 287 4.10 25.33 -21.42
N GLY A 288 4.79 24.40 -20.75
CA GLY A 288 4.41 22.99 -20.63
C GLY A 288 5.13 22.08 -21.62
N PRO A 289 4.72 20.81 -21.71
CA PRO A 289 5.18 19.92 -22.78
C PRO A 289 4.83 20.51 -24.16
N ASP A 290 5.82 20.54 -25.06
CA ASP A 290 5.66 21.03 -26.41
C ASP A 290 5.32 19.90 -27.40
N THR A 291 4.66 20.30 -28.47
CA THR A 291 4.24 19.44 -29.56
C THR A 291 4.50 20.10 -30.90
N CYS A 292 4.87 19.26 -31.86
CA CYS A 292 5.19 19.67 -33.21
C CYS A 292 3.94 20.05 -33.99
N VAL A 293 3.94 21.28 -34.53
CA VAL A 293 2.89 21.78 -35.42
C VAL A 293 3.52 22.44 -36.64
N GLY A 294 3.26 21.87 -37.82
CA GLY A 294 3.74 22.44 -39.09
C GLY A 294 5.26 22.42 -39.25
N GLY A 295 5.97 21.50 -38.59
CA GLY A 295 7.42 21.38 -38.63
C GLY A 295 8.15 22.30 -37.65
N ALA A 296 7.43 22.93 -36.73
CA ALA A 296 8.00 23.75 -35.66
C ALA A 296 7.50 23.28 -34.29
N CYS A 297 8.40 23.25 -33.32
CA CYS A 297 8.06 23.06 -31.93
C CYS A 297 7.45 24.37 -31.39
N SER A 298 6.13 24.43 -31.32
CA SER A 298 5.43 25.70 -31.07
C SER A 298 4.05 25.58 -30.43
N ALA A 299 3.52 24.37 -30.29
CA ALA A 299 2.26 24.14 -29.60
C ALA A 299 2.53 23.53 -28.24
N HIS A 300 2.02 24.16 -27.18
CA HIS A 300 2.37 23.83 -25.81
C HIS A 300 1.12 23.63 -24.94
N ALA A 301 1.20 22.75 -23.93
CA ALA A 301 0.04 22.35 -23.15
C ALA A 301 -0.39 23.35 -22.05
N GLY A 302 0.39 24.41 -21.79
CA GLY A 302 0.19 25.40 -20.73
C GLY A 302 1.06 25.11 -19.49
N ASP A 303 0.86 25.87 -18.41
CA ASP A 303 1.69 25.83 -17.20
C ASP A 303 1.91 24.38 -16.66
N PRO A 304 3.15 23.85 -16.64
CA PRO A 304 3.43 22.51 -16.14
C PRO A 304 3.32 22.43 -14.61
N CYS A 305 3.36 23.57 -13.92
CA CYS A 305 3.36 23.66 -12.47
C CYS A 305 1.92 23.67 -11.95
N GLY A 306 1.33 22.48 -11.85
CA GLY A 306 -0.03 22.34 -11.31
C GLY A 306 -0.20 22.98 -9.92
N GLY A 307 -1.33 23.66 -9.70
CA GLY A 307 -1.74 24.13 -8.36
C GLY A 307 -1.18 25.51 -7.97
N ALA A 308 -0.58 25.59 -6.77
CA ALA A 308 -0.08 26.83 -6.14
C ALA A 308 1.40 27.12 -6.44
N ALA A 309 2.06 26.26 -7.21
CA ALA A 309 3.47 26.43 -7.56
C ALA A 309 3.62 27.53 -8.62
N THR A 310 4.54 28.46 -8.39
CA THR A 310 4.94 29.46 -9.39
C THR A 310 6.02 28.86 -10.27
N CYS A 311 5.85 28.96 -11.58
CA CYS A 311 6.87 28.49 -12.52
C CYS A 311 8.06 29.46 -12.60
N ASP A 312 9.27 28.96 -12.33
CA ASP A 312 10.52 29.69 -12.57
C ASP A 312 11.12 29.27 -13.92
N ALA A 313 10.96 30.15 -14.91
CA ALA A 313 11.48 29.92 -16.26
C ALA A 313 13.01 29.87 -16.31
N ALA A 314 13.71 30.60 -15.43
CA ALA A 314 15.18 30.62 -15.41
C ALA A 314 15.74 29.34 -14.80
N GLY A 315 15.08 28.80 -13.78
CA GLY A 315 15.44 27.56 -13.11
C GLY A 315 14.89 26.30 -13.75
N ARG A 316 13.98 26.41 -14.75
CA ARG A 316 13.21 25.29 -15.33
C ARG A 316 12.60 24.39 -14.24
N VAL A 317 12.04 25.02 -13.20
CA VAL A 317 11.53 24.32 -12.00
C VAL A 317 10.23 24.95 -11.49
N CYS A 318 9.36 24.12 -10.94
CA CYS A 318 8.17 24.56 -10.23
C CYS A 318 8.52 24.90 -8.78
N ILE A 319 8.37 26.17 -8.40
CA ILE A 319 8.62 26.63 -7.04
C ILE A 319 7.29 26.62 -6.27
N GLY A 320 7.19 25.77 -5.25
CA GLY A 320 5.95 25.63 -4.47
C GLY A 320 5.59 26.89 -3.69
N CYS A 321 6.58 27.60 -3.15
CA CYS A 321 6.40 28.89 -2.49
C CYS A 321 7.68 29.73 -2.61
N THR A 322 7.54 31.05 -2.64
CA THR A 322 8.64 32.01 -2.54
C THR A 322 8.56 32.84 -1.26
N VAL A 323 7.36 32.96 -0.70
CA VAL A 323 7.06 33.59 0.58
C VAL A 323 6.02 32.77 1.34
N ASP A 324 5.94 32.95 2.67
CA ASP A 324 4.98 32.23 3.53
C ASP A 324 3.52 32.40 3.08
N ALA A 325 3.18 33.54 2.45
CA ALA A 325 1.85 33.82 1.95
C ALA A 325 1.38 32.86 0.84
N ASP A 326 2.32 32.21 0.15
CA ASP A 326 2.04 31.26 -0.92
C ASP A 326 1.54 29.91 -0.37
N CYS A 327 1.82 29.61 0.89
CA CYS A 327 1.52 28.32 1.53
C CYS A 327 0.09 28.21 2.11
N GLY A 328 -0.76 29.20 1.84
CA GLY A 328 -2.11 29.26 2.38
C GLY A 328 -2.16 29.78 3.83
N GLY A 329 -3.37 30.12 4.27
CA GLY A 329 -3.60 30.64 5.61
C GLY A 329 -3.61 29.57 6.71
N VAL A 330 -3.60 30.03 7.96
CA VAL A 330 -3.69 29.16 9.15
C VAL A 330 -4.97 28.32 9.12
N VAL A 331 -4.83 27.00 9.27
CA VAL A 331 -5.95 26.05 9.35
C VAL A 331 -6.14 25.66 10.81
N THR A 332 -7.35 25.85 11.35
CA THR A 332 -7.66 25.46 12.73
C THR A 332 -8.56 24.23 12.78
N GLY A 333 -8.19 23.28 13.63
CA GLY A 333 -8.98 22.09 13.92
C GLY A 333 -10.17 22.38 14.84
N SER A 334 -11.03 21.37 14.99
CA SER A 334 -12.11 21.42 15.97
C SER A 334 -11.57 21.36 17.39
N TRP A 335 -12.25 22.03 18.32
CA TRP A 335 -11.96 21.90 19.75
C TRP A 335 -12.28 20.49 20.26
N SER A 336 -11.44 19.98 21.14
CA SER A 336 -11.69 18.76 21.90
C SER A 336 -12.94 18.91 22.77
N ALA A 337 -13.45 17.78 23.26
CA ALA A 337 -14.40 17.79 24.36
C ALA A 337 -13.81 18.53 25.57
N CYS A 338 -14.67 19.17 26.35
CA CYS A 338 -14.27 19.83 27.58
C CYS A 338 -13.82 18.76 28.59
N SER A 339 -12.63 18.93 29.16
CA SER A 339 -11.99 17.95 30.05
C SER A 339 -11.24 18.66 31.19
N GLY A 340 -10.57 17.91 32.06
CA GLY A 340 -9.78 18.48 33.15
C GLY A 340 -10.60 18.88 34.38
N PHE A 341 -11.80 18.30 34.55
CA PHE A 341 -12.62 18.50 35.75
C PHE A 341 -12.00 17.79 36.96
N THR A 342 -11.89 18.50 38.08
CA THR A 342 -11.29 17.97 39.32
C THR A 342 -12.26 17.17 40.18
N SER A 343 -13.57 17.32 39.97
CA SER A 343 -14.63 16.61 40.69
C SER A 343 -15.92 16.52 39.86
N ASP A 344 -16.89 15.73 40.34
CA ASP A 344 -18.22 15.60 39.72
C ASP A 344 -18.93 16.95 39.57
N CYS A 345 -18.73 17.86 40.53
CA CYS A 345 -19.35 19.18 40.56
C CYS A 345 -18.44 20.30 40.01
N ASP A 346 -17.29 19.97 39.42
CA ASP A 346 -16.45 20.95 38.76
C ASP A 346 -17.06 21.36 37.42
N ALA A 347 -17.40 22.64 37.32
CA ALA A 347 -18.01 23.24 36.14
C ALA A 347 -16.98 23.84 35.17
N THR A 348 -15.71 23.91 35.56
CA THR A 348 -14.64 24.54 34.78
C THR A 348 -13.65 23.50 34.29
N GLY A 349 -13.31 23.56 33.01
CA GLY A 349 -12.35 22.66 32.39
C GLY A 349 -11.58 23.34 31.28
N THR A 350 -10.75 22.56 30.59
CA THR A 350 -10.00 23.00 29.41
C THR A 350 -10.33 22.12 28.21
N ARG A 351 -10.22 22.75 27.04
CA ARG A 351 -10.28 22.10 25.73
C ARG A 351 -9.10 22.56 24.90
N THR A 352 -8.64 21.70 24.01
CA THR A 352 -7.51 21.98 23.13
C THR A 352 -7.92 21.83 21.67
N ARG A 353 -7.23 22.53 20.76
CA ARG A 353 -7.30 22.29 19.31
C ARG A 353 -5.95 22.52 18.68
N THR A 354 -5.72 21.91 17.53
CA THR A 354 -4.53 22.17 16.71
C THR A 354 -4.78 23.37 15.80
N SER A 355 -3.84 24.31 15.77
CA SER A 355 -3.74 25.38 14.80
C SER A 355 -2.51 25.12 13.95
N ARG A 356 -2.69 24.92 12.64
CA ARG A 356 -1.60 24.62 11.71
C ARG A 356 -1.29 25.85 10.89
N SER A 357 -0.06 26.33 10.97
CA SER A 357 0.49 27.36 10.08
C SER A 357 1.45 26.72 9.08
N PHE A 358 1.81 27.46 8.03
CA PHE A 358 2.75 27.00 7.02
C PHE A 358 3.79 28.08 6.77
N SER A 359 5.06 27.67 6.67
CA SER A 359 6.18 28.55 6.34
C SER A 359 6.91 28.04 5.11
N CYS A 360 7.39 28.97 4.29
CA CYS A 360 8.11 28.65 3.08
C CYS A 360 9.60 28.48 3.38
N VAL A 361 10.10 27.24 3.25
CA VAL A 361 11.51 26.93 3.47
C VAL A 361 12.02 26.14 2.27
N GLY A 362 12.99 26.71 1.56
CA GLY A 362 13.61 26.06 0.40
C GLY A 362 12.62 25.74 -0.73
N GLY A 363 11.64 26.61 -0.98
CA GLY A 363 10.64 26.41 -2.03
C GLY A 363 9.50 25.45 -1.67
N SER A 364 9.48 24.95 -0.42
CA SER A 364 8.48 24.00 0.09
C SER A 364 7.73 24.58 1.29
N CYS A 365 6.41 24.35 1.34
CA CYS A 365 5.57 24.72 2.46
C CYS A 365 5.69 23.70 3.59
N ILE A 366 6.37 24.08 4.67
CA ILE A 366 6.52 23.26 5.87
C ILE A 366 5.41 23.62 6.86
N ALA A 367 4.66 22.62 7.30
CA ALA A 367 3.62 22.77 8.31
C ALA A 367 4.23 22.89 9.71
N ASP A 368 3.69 23.81 10.50
CA ASP A 368 3.99 23.98 11.92
C ASP A 368 2.68 23.89 12.72
N ASP A 369 2.64 22.98 13.69
CA ASP A 369 1.45 22.66 14.48
C ASP A 369 1.55 23.22 15.89
N ASP A 370 0.69 24.18 16.21
CA ASP A 370 0.52 24.74 17.54
C ASP A 370 -0.72 24.16 18.24
N ILE A 371 -0.61 23.95 19.56
CA ILE A 371 -1.75 23.53 20.39
C ILE A 371 -2.32 24.73 21.14
N GLU A 372 -3.50 25.17 20.73
CA GLU A 372 -4.26 26.18 21.46
C GLU A 372 -5.02 25.53 22.62
N THR A 373 -4.96 26.13 23.80
CA THR A 373 -5.74 25.72 24.98
C THR A 373 -6.72 26.82 25.35
N SER A 374 -7.98 26.47 25.58
CA SER A 374 -9.02 27.41 25.98
C SER A 374 -9.83 26.85 27.15
N ALA A 375 -10.31 27.75 28.00
CA ALA A 375 -11.24 27.40 29.06
C ALA A 375 -12.59 27.00 28.46
N CYS A 376 -13.25 26.05 29.11
CA CYS A 376 -14.61 25.65 28.80
C CYS A 376 -15.38 25.41 30.09
N SER A 377 -16.71 25.43 29.98
CA SER A 377 -17.59 25.17 31.11
C SER A 377 -18.67 24.18 30.76
N ARG A 378 -19.18 23.50 31.79
CA ARG A 378 -20.37 22.64 31.71
C ARG A 378 -21.35 23.02 32.81
N SER A 379 -22.64 22.75 32.59
CA SER A 379 -23.62 22.81 33.66
C SER A 379 -23.52 21.53 34.50
N VAL A 380 -23.34 21.70 35.80
CA VAL A 380 -23.31 20.60 36.77
C VAL A 380 -24.50 20.62 37.73
N ASN A 381 -25.25 21.72 37.80
CA ASN A 381 -26.32 21.85 38.78
C ASN A 381 -27.42 20.79 38.55
N GLY A 382 -27.74 20.05 39.61
CA GLY A 382 -28.73 18.97 39.59
C GLY A 382 -28.23 17.63 39.06
N PHE A 383 -26.98 17.53 38.61
CA PHE A 383 -26.36 16.24 38.32
C PHE A 383 -26.00 15.52 39.62
N SER A 384 -26.11 14.18 39.61
CA SER A 384 -25.75 13.33 40.74
C SER A 384 -24.25 13.44 41.07
N CYS A 385 -23.93 13.53 42.35
CA CYS A 385 -22.57 13.52 42.84
C CYS A 385 -22.48 12.70 44.13
N GLY A 386 -21.36 12.02 44.36
CA GLY A 386 -21.20 11.19 45.56
C GLY A 386 -22.28 10.11 45.71
N ALA A 387 -22.58 9.74 46.96
CA ALA A 387 -23.60 8.75 47.32
C ALA A 387 -24.85 9.41 47.94
N PHE A 388 -25.91 8.61 48.14
CA PHE A 388 -27.08 8.97 48.95
C PHE A 388 -27.88 10.17 48.39
N GLY A 389 -28.20 10.14 47.10
CA GLY A 389 -29.10 11.13 46.48
C GLY A 389 -28.56 12.56 46.35
N ARG A 390 -27.27 12.79 46.66
CA ARG A 390 -26.66 14.13 46.60
C ARG A 390 -26.55 14.63 45.16
N THR A 391 -26.67 15.95 45.01
CA THR A 391 -26.56 16.62 43.71
C THR A 391 -25.64 17.82 43.79
N CYS A 392 -25.07 18.19 42.66
CA CYS A 392 -24.21 19.37 42.58
C CYS A 392 -25.05 20.64 42.68
N SER A 393 -24.64 21.55 43.55
CA SER A 393 -25.16 22.92 43.65
C SER A 393 -24.04 23.87 44.05
N GLY A 394 -23.84 24.93 43.27
CA GLY A 394 -22.79 25.93 43.56
C GLY A 394 -21.37 25.37 43.54
N GLY A 395 -21.10 24.34 42.72
CA GLY A 395 -19.80 23.68 42.62
C GLY A 395 -19.47 22.72 43.76
N SER A 396 -20.39 22.51 44.71
CA SER A 396 -20.26 21.56 45.80
C SER A 396 -21.29 20.44 45.68
N CYS A 397 -20.94 19.26 46.19
CA CYS A 397 -21.87 18.16 46.29
C CYS A 397 -22.70 18.30 47.58
N VAL A 398 -24.01 18.56 47.44
CA VAL A 398 -24.90 18.89 48.57
C VAL A 398 -26.14 18.00 48.60
N CYS A 399 -26.78 17.90 49.76
CA CYS A 399 -28.10 17.29 49.86
C CYS A 399 -29.17 18.29 49.39
N PRO A 400 -30.03 17.95 48.41
CA PRO A 400 -31.00 18.89 47.83
C PRO A 400 -32.06 19.39 48.83
N THR A 401 -32.41 18.54 49.79
CA THR A 401 -33.56 18.63 50.71
C THR A 401 -33.20 19.25 52.07
N GLY A 402 -31.93 19.58 52.31
CA GLY A 402 -31.52 20.44 53.42
C GLY A 402 -31.26 19.73 54.75
N GLY A 403 -31.18 18.39 54.77
CA GLY A 403 -30.62 17.66 55.91
C GLY A 403 -31.61 17.32 57.02
N THR A 404 -32.92 17.23 56.74
CA THR A 404 -33.90 16.71 57.70
C THR A 404 -34.79 15.70 57.01
N GLU A 405 -34.78 14.47 57.52
CA GLU A 405 -35.54 13.35 56.98
C GLU A 405 -37.06 13.55 57.06
N LEU A 406 -37.79 13.30 55.95
CA LEU A 406 -39.24 13.13 55.98
C LEU A 406 -39.56 11.64 56.11
N CYS A 407 -39.93 11.24 57.33
CA CYS A 407 -39.99 9.84 57.76
C CYS A 407 -41.03 8.90 57.12
N THR A 408 -41.61 9.26 55.97
CA THR A 408 -42.74 8.54 55.37
C THR A 408 -42.77 8.51 53.84
N ASN A 409 -41.77 9.08 53.15
CA ASN A 409 -41.81 9.25 51.70
C ASN A 409 -40.95 8.24 50.91
N GLY A 410 -40.19 7.37 51.58
CA GLY A 410 -39.34 6.38 50.92
C GLY A 410 -38.03 6.93 50.38
N ILE A 411 -37.65 8.17 50.72
CA ILE A 411 -36.49 8.88 50.17
C ILE A 411 -35.59 9.33 51.33
N ASP A 412 -34.28 9.22 51.14
CA ASP A 412 -33.25 9.77 52.03
C ASP A 412 -33.17 11.30 51.81
N ASP A 413 -33.98 12.06 52.55
CA ASP A 413 -34.09 13.51 52.48
C ASP A 413 -32.97 14.24 53.25
N ASP A 414 -32.15 13.56 54.05
CA ASP A 414 -30.96 14.17 54.66
C ASP A 414 -29.61 13.66 54.12
N CYS A 415 -29.67 12.73 53.17
CA CYS A 415 -28.57 12.19 52.39
C CYS A 415 -27.47 11.54 53.25
N ASP A 416 -27.87 10.87 54.33
CA ASP A 416 -26.98 10.17 55.26
C ASP A 416 -26.89 8.65 55.00
N GLY A 417 -27.73 8.15 54.09
CA GLY A 417 -27.78 6.76 53.62
C GLY A 417 -28.88 5.92 54.26
N LEU A 418 -29.72 6.51 55.12
CA LEU A 418 -30.88 5.85 55.72
C LEU A 418 -32.18 6.45 55.18
N ILE A 419 -33.27 5.68 55.21
CA ILE A 419 -34.58 6.13 54.74
C ILE A 419 -35.65 5.92 55.81
N ASP A 420 -36.55 6.88 55.95
CA ASP A 420 -37.75 6.81 56.79
C ASP A 420 -37.47 6.30 58.21
N CYS A 421 -38.19 5.28 58.69
CA CYS A 421 -38.00 4.73 60.02
C CYS A 421 -36.64 4.09 60.24
N ARG A 422 -35.89 3.74 59.18
CA ARG A 422 -34.50 3.26 59.34
C ARG A 422 -33.56 4.41 59.68
N ASP A 423 -33.94 5.64 59.40
CA ASP A 423 -33.21 6.82 59.83
C ASP A 423 -33.39 7.06 61.35
N SER A 424 -32.28 7.43 61.99
CA SER A 424 -32.24 7.62 63.43
C SER A 424 -32.91 8.92 63.90
N GLY A 425 -32.98 9.93 63.02
CA GLY A 425 -33.71 11.18 63.22
C GLY A 425 -35.24 11.01 63.20
N CYS A 426 -35.73 9.88 62.66
CA CYS A 426 -37.14 9.55 62.55
C CYS A 426 -37.78 8.87 63.76
N LEU A 427 -36.99 8.53 64.79
CA LEU A 427 -37.48 7.84 65.98
C LEU A 427 -38.70 8.55 66.61
N GLY A 428 -39.80 7.81 66.78
CA GLY A 428 -41.05 8.31 67.37
C GLY A 428 -41.89 9.21 66.46
N ARG A 429 -41.50 9.43 65.20
CA ARG A 429 -42.33 10.09 64.18
C ARG A 429 -43.42 9.14 63.71
N SER A 430 -44.56 9.71 63.31
CA SER A 430 -45.66 8.93 62.74
C SER A 430 -45.23 8.28 61.43
N CYS A 431 -45.61 7.03 61.24
CA CYS A 431 -45.40 6.28 60.02
C CYS A 431 -46.65 5.43 59.73
N ASP A 432 -46.66 4.76 58.57
CA ASP A 432 -47.70 3.80 58.20
C ASP A 432 -47.01 2.59 57.55
N ASP A 433 -47.03 1.42 58.19
CA ASP A 433 -46.51 0.17 57.61
C ASP A 433 -47.52 -0.50 56.67
N ALA A 434 -48.61 0.21 56.37
CA ALA A 434 -49.79 -0.23 55.63
C ALA A 434 -50.49 -1.44 56.27
N ASN A 435 -50.16 -1.76 57.52
CA ASN A 435 -50.79 -2.84 58.25
C ASN A 435 -52.09 -2.34 58.87
N VAL A 436 -53.19 -2.68 58.22
CA VAL A 436 -54.56 -2.32 58.63
C VAL A 436 -54.94 -2.77 60.06
N CYS A 437 -54.14 -3.64 60.69
CA CYS A 437 -54.37 -4.11 62.06
C CYS A 437 -53.73 -3.25 63.14
N SER A 438 -52.72 -2.46 62.82
CA SER A 438 -52.10 -1.53 63.75
C SER A 438 -52.71 -0.14 63.61
N ARG A 439 -52.59 0.64 64.68
CA ARG A 439 -53.02 2.03 64.73
C ARG A 439 -52.00 2.84 65.51
N ASN A 440 -51.92 4.13 65.22
CA ASN A 440 -50.97 5.07 65.83
C ASN A 440 -49.53 4.56 65.70
N GLU A 441 -49.15 4.15 64.50
CA GLU A 441 -47.81 3.65 64.22
C GLU A 441 -46.79 4.77 64.29
N THR A 442 -45.65 4.43 64.86
CA THR A 442 -44.49 5.32 64.95
C THR A 442 -43.22 4.55 64.61
N CYS A 443 -42.23 5.23 64.07
CA CYS A 443 -40.92 4.65 63.84
C CYS A 443 -40.29 4.21 65.17
N GLN A 444 -39.89 2.96 65.23
CA GLN A 444 -39.33 2.30 66.40
C GLN A 444 -37.79 2.29 66.33
N GLY A 445 -37.13 2.03 67.46
CA GLY A 445 -35.66 2.07 67.54
C GLY A 445 -34.92 0.95 66.79
N ASP A 446 -35.65 -0.01 66.24
CA ASP A 446 -35.14 -1.10 65.40
C ASP A 446 -35.20 -0.79 63.89
N GLY A 447 -35.66 0.41 63.52
CA GLY A 447 -35.83 0.81 62.12
C GLY A 447 -37.20 0.48 61.53
N SER A 448 -38.09 -0.16 62.31
CA SER A 448 -39.41 -0.60 61.86
C SER A 448 -40.47 0.47 62.10
N CYS A 449 -41.48 0.51 61.22
CA CYS A 449 -42.72 1.20 61.51
C CYS A 449 -43.65 0.23 62.26
N GLY A 450 -44.18 0.63 63.43
CA GLY A 450 -45.02 -0.27 64.22
C GLY A 450 -45.88 0.44 65.26
N GLY A 451 -47.03 -0.17 65.58
CA GLY A 451 -48.04 0.36 66.48
C GLY A 451 -48.75 -0.72 67.30
N ALA A 452 -49.60 -0.30 68.24
CA ALA A 452 -50.30 -1.24 69.12
C ALA A 452 -51.42 -1.99 68.39
N LEU A 453 -51.44 -3.32 68.50
CA LEU A 453 -52.56 -4.16 68.06
C LEU A 453 -53.73 -4.02 69.05
N PRO A 454 -54.99 -3.88 68.60
CA PRO A 454 -56.14 -3.85 69.50
C PRO A 454 -56.32 -5.23 70.17
N GLY A 455 -56.31 -5.26 71.51
CA GLY A 455 -56.42 -6.50 72.28
C GLY A 455 -57.74 -7.24 72.06
N VAL A 456 -57.66 -8.56 71.82
CA VAL A 456 -58.82 -9.43 71.56
C VAL A 456 -59.25 -10.17 72.83
N ALA A 457 -60.53 -10.11 73.19
CA ALA A 457 -61.11 -10.90 74.29
C ALA A 457 -61.84 -12.15 73.74
N VAL A 458 -61.75 -13.28 74.47
CA VAL A 458 -62.41 -14.56 74.11
C VAL A 458 -63.42 -14.93 75.19
N HIS A 459 -64.67 -15.17 74.80
CA HIS A 459 -65.76 -15.54 75.71
C HIS A 459 -66.22 -17.00 75.51
N ARG A 460 -66.61 -17.66 76.60
CA ARG A 460 -67.15 -19.04 76.60
C ARG A 460 -68.67 -19.00 76.68
N CYS A 461 -69.37 -19.47 75.66
CA CYS A 461 -70.83 -19.49 75.62
C CYS A 461 -71.37 -20.93 75.72
N ARG A 462 -72.48 -21.12 76.46
CA ARG A 462 -73.15 -22.41 76.70
C ARG A 462 -74.47 -22.45 75.93
N THR A 463 -74.73 -23.50 75.17
CA THR A 463 -76.02 -23.68 74.47
C THR A 463 -77.05 -24.38 75.36
N THR A 464 -78.32 -24.33 74.95
CA THR A 464 -79.46 -24.98 75.63
C THR A 464 -79.44 -26.52 75.61
N ARG A 465 -78.43 -27.13 74.96
CA ARG A 465 -78.17 -28.58 74.97
C ARG A 465 -76.86 -28.96 75.67
N ASP A 466 -76.34 -28.09 76.54
CA ASP A 466 -75.14 -28.34 77.34
C ASP A 466 -73.83 -28.55 76.54
N THR A 467 -73.78 -28.03 75.32
CA THR A 467 -72.52 -27.90 74.57
C THR A 467 -71.93 -26.50 74.71
N PHE A 468 -70.60 -26.41 74.82
CA PHE A 468 -69.87 -25.14 74.88
C PHE A 468 -69.23 -24.83 73.54
N PHE A 469 -69.27 -23.56 73.15
CA PHE A 469 -68.47 -23.05 72.04
C PHE A 469 -67.79 -21.74 72.48
N TRP A 470 -66.63 -21.48 71.88
CA TRP A 470 -65.90 -20.25 72.12
C TRP A 470 -66.33 -19.23 71.09
N VAL A 471 -66.69 -18.04 71.56
CA VAL A 471 -66.97 -16.88 70.71
C VAL A 471 -65.87 -15.87 70.97
N VAL A 472 -65.14 -15.52 69.92
CA VAL A 472 -64.28 -14.33 69.96
C VAL A 472 -65.21 -13.14 69.73
N GLU A 473 -65.70 -12.54 70.80
CA GLU A 473 -66.40 -11.26 70.71
C GLU A 473 -65.39 -10.15 71.02
N GLY A 474 -65.14 -9.30 70.03
CA GLY A 474 -64.21 -8.18 70.18
C GLY A 474 -62.80 -8.49 69.69
N ALA A 475 -62.67 -8.88 68.43
CA ALA A 475 -61.83 -8.10 67.53
C ALA A 475 -62.77 -7.64 66.43
N GLY A 476 -62.85 -6.33 66.16
CA GLY A 476 -63.10 -5.95 64.78
C GLY A 476 -61.94 -6.59 64.01
N SER A 477 -62.19 -7.77 63.45
CA SER A 477 -61.21 -8.46 62.64
C SER A 477 -60.71 -7.45 61.63
N CYS A 478 -59.42 -7.43 61.36
CA CYS A 478 -58.88 -6.83 60.13
C CYS A 478 -59.46 -7.45 58.85
N ALA A 479 -60.51 -8.27 58.96
CA ALA A 479 -61.29 -8.87 57.89
C ALA A 479 -62.54 -8.06 57.48
N ASP A 480 -62.96 -7.02 58.22
CA ASP A 480 -64.12 -6.21 57.80
C ASP A 480 -63.70 -4.93 57.06
N ARG A 481 -63.03 -5.10 55.91
CA ARG A 481 -62.98 -4.08 54.83
C ARG A 481 -62.48 -4.55 53.45
N CYS A 482 -62.65 -5.82 53.11
CA CYS A 482 -62.62 -6.25 51.70
C CYS A 482 -63.97 -6.90 51.37
N GLY A 483 -64.78 -6.22 50.56
CA GLY A 483 -66.14 -6.65 50.21
C GLY A 483 -66.18 -7.98 49.46
N GLY A 484 -66.52 -9.05 50.17
CA GLY A 484 -66.86 -10.36 49.62
C GLY A 484 -67.98 -10.99 50.45
N VAL A 485 -69.03 -11.45 49.78
CA VAL A 485 -70.22 -12.09 50.36
C VAL A 485 -69.99 -13.59 50.59
N ASP A 486 -70.58 -14.05 51.70
CA ASP A 486 -71.04 -15.40 52.07
C ASP A 486 -70.00 -16.51 52.35
N GLU A 487 -70.00 -17.05 53.57
CA GLU A 487 -70.84 -18.20 53.96
C GLU A 487 -70.56 -18.54 55.43
N GLY A 488 -71.60 -18.61 56.26
CA GLY A 488 -71.48 -19.08 57.63
C GLY A 488 -71.03 -20.54 57.66
N VAL A 489 -69.79 -20.80 58.08
CA VAL A 489 -69.30 -22.17 58.20
C VAL A 489 -69.79 -22.78 59.52
N ALA A 490 -70.91 -23.49 59.45
CA ALA A 490 -71.37 -24.34 60.54
C ALA A 490 -70.58 -25.66 60.54
N TRP A 491 -69.60 -25.80 61.45
CA TRP A 491 -68.87 -27.06 61.62
C TRP A 491 -69.63 -28.00 62.57
N ARG A 492 -69.90 -29.22 62.11
CA ARG A 492 -70.43 -30.31 62.94
C ARG A 492 -69.25 -31.23 63.31
N ILE A 493 -68.81 -31.20 64.56
CA ILE A 493 -67.83 -32.19 65.08
C ILE A 493 -68.62 -33.48 65.41
N PRO A 494 -68.34 -34.63 64.78
CA PRO A 494 -68.95 -35.90 65.18
C PRO A 494 -68.44 -36.29 66.57
N GLU A 495 -69.31 -36.81 67.42
CA GLU A 495 -68.93 -37.31 68.74
C GLU A 495 -67.81 -38.35 68.62
N GLY A 496 -66.70 -38.12 69.33
CA GLY A 496 -65.65 -39.13 69.54
C GLY A 496 -64.28 -38.89 68.90
N GLY A 497 -64.02 -37.74 68.26
CA GLY A 497 -62.69 -37.43 67.69
C GLY A 497 -62.03 -36.18 68.28
N THR A 498 -60.85 -36.31 68.89
CA THR A 498 -59.96 -35.18 69.16
C THR A 498 -59.28 -34.76 67.85
N SER A 499 -59.63 -33.59 67.32
CA SER A 499 -58.86 -32.95 66.25
C SER A 499 -58.36 -31.60 66.75
N SER A 500 -57.04 -31.50 66.98
CA SER A 500 -56.35 -30.23 67.24
C SER A 500 -56.09 -29.53 65.92
N MET A 501 -56.49 -28.27 65.79
CA MET A 501 -56.15 -27.42 64.65
C MET A 501 -54.94 -26.55 65.01
N THR A 502 -53.78 -26.84 64.40
CA THR A 502 -52.58 -26.00 64.48
C THR A 502 -52.49 -25.18 63.21
N LEU A 503 -52.69 -23.86 63.31
CA LEU A 503 -52.33 -22.93 62.24
C LEU A 503 -50.81 -22.79 62.26
N VAL A 504 -50.13 -23.48 61.33
CA VAL A 504 -48.72 -23.22 61.04
C VAL A 504 -48.68 -22.02 60.10
N GLY A 505 -48.40 -20.85 60.64
CA GLY A 505 -47.89 -19.73 59.84
C GLY A 505 -46.49 -20.11 59.35
N ARG A 506 -46.18 -19.85 58.07
CA ARG A 506 -44.81 -19.99 57.56
C ARG A 506 -44.28 -18.63 57.15
N GLU A 507 -43.04 -18.37 57.56
CA GLU A 507 -42.16 -17.27 57.16
C GLU A 507 -42.12 -17.05 55.65
N LEU A 508 -42.13 -15.77 55.27
CA LEU A 508 -41.67 -15.27 53.98
C LEU A 508 -40.14 -15.26 54.01
N GLU A 509 -39.49 -16.20 53.32
CA GLU A 509 -38.08 -16.09 52.96
C GLU A 509 -37.98 -15.43 51.57
N CYS A 510 -37.49 -14.20 51.52
CA CYS A 510 -37.17 -13.48 50.29
C CYS A 510 -35.83 -13.97 49.73
N GLY A 511 -35.86 -14.66 48.59
CA GLY A 511 -34.68 -14.95 47.80
C GLY A 511 -34.40 -13.85 46.76
N SER A 512 -33.38 -13.04 47.03
CA SER A 512 -32.59 -12.20 46.10
C SER A 512 -33.24 -11.00 45.36
N ASN A 513 -32.92 -9.80 45.86
CA ASN A 513 -32.46 -8.56 45.18
C ASN A 513 -33.17 -8.00 43.93
N ASP A 514 -34.48 -7.85 43.95
CA ASP A 514 -35.19 -6.80 43.18
C ASP A 514 -36.49 -6.38 43.93
N PRO A 515 -36.63 -5.14 44.45
CA PRO A 515 -37.72 -4.80 45.37
C PRO A 515 -39.14 -4.70 44.78
N ASP A 516 -39.32 -4.71 43.45
CA ASP A 516 -40.60 -4.28 42.83
C ASP A 516 -41.48 -5.39 42.22
N MET A 517 -41.28 -6.67 42.56
CA MET A 517 -42.08 -7.78 41.99
C MET A 517 -42.57 -8.81 43.02
N CYS A 518 -43.46 -8.40 43.92
CA CYS A 518 -44.30 -9.33 44.70
C CYS A 518 -45.65 -9.57 44.01
N LYS A 519 -45.76 -10.58 43.15
CA LYS A 519 -47.06 -11.05 42.64
C LYS A 519 -47.64 -12.12 43.56
N SER A 520 -48.73 -11.77 44.24
CA SER A 520 -49.54 -12.71 45.03
C SER A 520 -50.38 -13.60 44.11
N PHE A 521 -50.29 -14.92 44.29
CA PHE A 521 -51.25 -15.88 43.75
C PHE A 521 -51.97 -16.56 44.92
N TYR A 522 -53.20 -16.14 45.19
CA TYR A 522 -54.13 -16.93 45.98
C TYR A 522 -54.73 -18.01 45.10
N THR A 523 -54.54 -19.28 45.45
CA THR A 523 -55.46 -20.36 45.03
C THR A 523 -55.81 -21.19 46.26
N PRO A 524 -57.10 -21.33 46.63
CA PRO A 524 -57.48 -22.28 47.66
C PRO A 524 -57.31 -23.69 47.10
N ARG A 525 -56.44 -24.49 47.73
CA ARG A 525 -56.26 -25.90 47.40
C ARG A 525 -57.10 -26.75 48.35
N VAL A 526 -58.29 -27.16 47.91
CA VAL A 526 -59.01 -28.26 48.55
C VAL A 526 -58.29 -29.55 48.14
N VAL A 527 -57.81 -30.32 49.12
CA VAL A 527 -57.24 -31.66 48.87
C VAL A 527 -58.24 -32.70 49.37
N PRO A 528 -58.97 -33.40 48.48
CA PRO A 528 -59.50 -34.71 48.79
C PRO A 528 -58.41 -35.76 48.50
N THR A 529 -58.26 -36.69 49.43
CA THR A 529 -57.45 -37.90 49.33
C THR A 529 -57.85 -38.77 48.13
N ALA A 530 -56.85 -39.31 47.42
CA ALA A 530 -56.89 -40.22 46.26
C ALA A 530 -57.73 -41.53 46.48
N PRO A 531 -57.95 -42.46 45.49
CA PRO A 531 -57.33 -42.58 44.15
C PRO A 531 -58.28 -42.96 42.98
N HIS A 532 -57.78 -42.89 41.73
CA HIS A 532 -57.91 -43.88 40.62
C HIS A 532 -57.70 -43.22 39.22
N ALA A 533 -57.13 -44.02 38.30
CA ALA A 533 -56.48 -43.67 37.04
C ALA A 533 -57.39 -43.09 35.93
N PHE A 534 -56.81 -42.32 34.99
CA PHE A 534 -56.75 -42.64 33.54
C PHE A 534 -55.95 -41.59 32.74
N CYS A 535 -55.21 -42.06 31.73
CA CYS A 535 -54.50 -41.28 30.71
C CYS A 535 -55.45 -40.54 29.77
N GLY A 536 -55.05 -39.37 29.26
CA GLY A 536 -55.71 -38.73 28.12
C GLY A 536 -55.19 -37.34 27.81
N LEU A 537 -54.50 -37.21 26.68
CA LEU A 537 -54.07 -35.97 26.03
C LEU A 537 -55.27 -35.04 25.76
N GLY A 538 -55.08 -33.73 25.95
CA GLY A 538 -56.08 -32.73 25.60
C GLY A 538 -55.56 -31.31 25.82
N THR A 539 -55.01 -30.73 24.76
CA THR A 539 -54.76 -29.29 24.61
C THR A 539 -56.02 -28.47 24.93
N VAL A 540 -55.88 -27.48 25.81
CA VAL A 540 -56.77 -26.32 25.95
C VAL A 540 -55.86 -25.12 25.67
N GLY A 541 -55.99 -24.35 24.59
CA GLY A 541 -57.23 -23.88 23.98
C GLY A 541 -57.59 -22.51 24.56
N THR A 542 -56.74 -21.50 24.42
CA THR A 542 -57.09 -20.10 24.69
C THR A 542 -57.55 -19.44 23.39
N THR A 543 -58.84 -19.59 23.10
CA THR A 543 -59.55 -18.76 22.14
C THR A 543 -60.17 -17.60 22.91
N TYR A 544 -59.72 -16.37 22.65
CA TYR A 544 -60.44 -15.16 23.03
C TYR A 544 -61.26 -14.70 21.83
N TYR A 545 -62.58 -14.59 22.00
CA TYR A 545 -63.42 -13.71 21.20
C TYR A 545 -64.49 -13.05 22.09
N HIS A 546 -64.46 -11.71 22.03
CA HIS A 546 -65.44 -10.66 22.30
C HIS A 546 -66.83 -10.96 22.90
N PRO A 547 -67.39 -9.91 23.53
CA PRO A 547 -68.54 -9.28 22.88
C PRO A 547 -68.40 -7.76 22.66
N SER A 548 -68.72 -7.35 21.42
CA SER A 548 -69.49 -6.17 20.99
C SER A 548 -69.28 -4.78 21.64
N SER A 549 -68.52 -3.93 20.92
CA SER A 549 -68.87 -2.62 20.28
C SER A 549 -69.55 -1.46 21.09
N PRO A 550 -69.48 -0.19 20.64
CA PRO A 550 -68.28 0.69 20.58
C PRO A 550 -68.56 2.17 21.01
N ALA A 551 -67.52 2.94 21.33
CA ALA A 551 -67.46 4.39 21.08
C ALA A 551 -65.98 4.85 20.95
N PRO A 552 -65.65 5.82 20.07
CA PRO A 552 -64.39 5.81 19.35
C PRO A 552 -63.35 6.82 19.86
N GLY A 553 -62.07 6.46 19.69
CA GLY A 553 -61.00 7.43 19.46
C GLY A 553 -59.77 7.30 20.35
N THR A 554 -58.99 6.21 20.23
CA THR A 554 -57.50 6.19 20.23
C THR A 554 -56.99 4.74 20.24
N GLN A 555 -55.99 4.44 19.42
CA GLN A 555 -55.34 3.13 19.30
C GLN A 555 -53.99 3.13 20.03
N PRO A 556 -53.62 2.08 20.79
CA PRO A 556 -52.21 1.77 21.07
C PRO A 556 -51.67 0.66 20.16
N VAL A 557 -50.47 0.89 19.64
CA VAL A 557 -49.67 -0.02 18.81
C VAL A 557 -48.89 -1.00 19.70
N TYR A 558 -48.88 -2.29 19.35
CA TYR A 558 -48.05 -3.32 19.99
C TYR A 558 -46.75 -3.54 19.20
N ILE A 559 -45.63 -3.61 19.90
CA ILE A 559 -44.30 -4.00 19.37
C ILE A 559 -43.99 -5.42 19.87
N PHE A 560 -43.61 -6.31 18.95
CA PHE A 560 -43.10 -7.65 19.26
C PHE A 560 -41.56 -7.64 19.33
N TRP A 561 -40.99 -8.33 20.33
CA TRP A 561 -39.59 -8.69 20.39
C TRP A 561 -39.48 -10.23 20.32
N SER A 562 -38.67 -10.75 19.41
CA SER A 562 -38.35 -12.19 19.28
C SER A 562 -36.89 -12.41 19.62
N GLY A 563 -36.62 -13.17 20.67
CA GLY A 563 -35.28 -13.69 20.99
C GLY A 563 -35.16 -15.15 20.56
N ALA A 564 -34.02 -15.51 19.93
CA ALA A 564 -33.52 -16.88 19.89
C ALA A 564 -31.98 -16.94 19.69
N ALA A 565 -31.38 -17.60 20.67
CA ALA A 565 -30.07 -18.23 20.88
C ALA A 565 -29.23 -18.82 19.70
N TYR A 566 -27.88 -18.76 19.90
CA TYR A 566 -26.77 -19.73 19.63
C TYR A 566 -26.59 -20.32 18.19
N SER A 567 -25.41 -20.59 17.59
CA SER A 567 -24.04 -20.93 18.03
C SER A 567 -23.03 -21.00 16.85
N HIS A 568 -21.76 -20.64 17.11
CA HIS A 568 -20.44 -21.15 16.64
C HIS A 568 -19.99 -21.30 15.14
N TYR A 569 -18.71 -20.93 14.97
CA TYR A 569 -17.62 -21.36 14.05
C TYR A 569 -17.16 -20.46 12.87
N MET A 570 -15.84 -20.46 12.70
CA MET A 570 -14.92 -19.53 12.02
C MET A 570 -14.95 -19.47 10.48
N GLY A 571 -14.43 -18.37 9.92
CA GLY A 571 -13.85 -18.31 8.56
C GLY A 571 -13.34 -16.90 8.19
N PHE A 572 -12.04 -16.78 7.91
CA PHE A 572 -11.32 -15.57 7.47
C PHE A 572 -11.41 -15.34 5.93
N LEU A 573 -10.90 -14.16 5.49
CA LEU A 573 -10.67 -13.63 4.13
C LEU A 573 -11.84 -12.77 3.57
N GLY A 574 -11.67 -11.57 3.01
CA GLY A 574 -10.54 -10.73 2.62
C GLY A 574 -11.09 -9.59 1.73
N ASP A 575 -10.42 -8.44 1.74
CA ASP A 575 -10.38 -7.34 0.73
C ASP A 575 -11.67 -6.66 0.20
N GLY A 576 -11.70 -5.32 0.26
CA GLY A 576 -12.68 -4.44 -0.42
C GLY A 576 -12.32 -4.21 -1.91
N PRO A 577 -12.72 -3.09 -2.58
CA PRO A 577 -13.61 -1.99 -2.19
C PRO A 577 -14.63 -1.54 -3.29
N ALA A 578 -15.33 -0.43 -3.02
CA ALA A 578 -15.96 0.53 -3.94
C ALA A 578 -17.41 0.31 -4.44
N GLY A 579 -18.16 1.42 -4.50
CA GLY A 579 -19.25 1.61 -5.47
C GLY A 579 -20.50 2.33 -4.97
N TYR A 580 -20.52 3.66 -5.16
CA TYR A 580 -21.70 4.54 -5.03
C TYR A 580 -22.89 4.08 -5.90
N GLY A 581 -24.12 4.38 -5.45
CA GLY A 581 -25.31 4.25 -6.30
C GLY A 581 -26.60 4.69 -5.60
N ALA A 582 -26.85 6.00 -5.56
CA ALA A 582 -28.19 6.53 -5.32
C ALA A 582 -29.05 6.32 -6.58
N THR A 583 -30.25 5.77 -6.44
CA THR A 583 -31.35 6.00 -7.40
C THR A 583 -32.69 5.87 -6.70
N THR A 584 -33.47 6.94 -6.87
CA THR A 584 -34.88 7.13 -6.55
C THR A 584 -35.78 6.20 -7.36
N PHE A 585 -36.82 5.65 -6.72
CA PHE A 585 -38.12 5.46 -7.37
C PHE A 585 -39.26 5.69 -6.38
N ALA A 586 -40.07 6.70 -6.69
CA ALA A 586 -41.37 6.94 -6.13
C ALA A 586 -42.43 6.20 -6.96
N SER A 587 -43.35 5.50 -6.30
CA SER A 587 -44.77 5.33 -6.66
C SER A 587 -45.39 4.58 -5.47
N GLY A 588 -46.40 5.06 -4.76
CA GLY A 588 -47.59 5.76 -5.22
C GLY A 588 -48.72 4.75 -5.35
N ASN A 589 -49.41 4.42 -4.26
CA ASN A 589 -50.86 4.56 -4.13
C ASN A 589 -51.48 3.75 -2.98
N ALA A 590 -52.27 4.50 -2.19
CA ALA A 590 -53.59 4.13 -1.68
C ALA A 590 -53.71 2.99 -0.66
N CYS A 591 -53.74 3.37 0.62
CA CYS A 591 -54.77 2.88 1.54
C CYS A 591 -56.14 3.41 1.10
N PRO A 592 -57.21 2.61 1.30
CA PRO A 592 -58.10 2.99 2.39
C PRO A 592 -58.75 1.77 3.09
N ARG A 593 -58.52 1.62 4.40
CA ARG A 593 -59.52 1.80 5.47
C ARG A 593 -58.96 1.37 6.81
#